data_AF-A0A822WN62-F1
#
_entry.id   AF-A0A822WN62-F1
#
_cell.length_a   1.000
_cell.length_b   1.000
_cell.length_c   1.000
_cell.angle_alpha   90.00
_cell.angle_beta   90.00
_cell.angle_gamma   90.00
#
_symmetry.space_group_name_H-M   'P 1'
#
loop_
_entity.id
_entity.type
_entity.pdbx_description
1 polymer ?
#
loop_
_entity_poly.entity_id
_entity_poly.type
_entity_poly.pdbx_seq_one_letter_code
_entity_poly.pdbx_strand_id
1 'polypeptide(L)' 'MGELGVVEAEQTENGGLTIRLFKRKYLLGDDGEIVKTKGEPMDVPANSWIDVRLDRPTDSVFRREQYSLQSDGED' A
#
# COMPACT_ATOMS: atom_id res chain seq x y z
N MET A 1 -2.02 -3.59 -17.70
CA MET A 1 -2.34 -2.18 -17.40
C MET A 1 -1.17 -1.64 -16.59
N GLY A 2 -0.43 -0.66 -17.10
CA GLY A 2 0.79 -0.17 -16.46
C GLY A 2 0.51 0.62 -15.18
N GLU A 3 1.55 0.87 -14.38
CA GLU A 3 1.48 1.69 -13.19
C GLU A 3 0.97 3.11 -13.52
N LEU A 4 -0.14 3.53 -12.91
CA LEU A 4 -0.80 4.80 -13.23
C LEU A 4 -0.05 6.02 -12.67
N GLY A 5 0.49 5.89 -11.46
CA GLY A 5 0.94 7.01 -10.64
C GLY A 5 2.05 6.65 -9.67
N VAL A 6 2.19 7.47 -8.64
CA VAL A 6 2.87 7.12 -7.39
C VAL A 6 1.78 7.05 -6.32
N VAL A 7 1.76 5.96 -5.54
CA VAL A 7 0.79 5.76 -4.46
C VAL A 7 1.49 5.95 -3.12
N GLU A 8 0.82 6.65 -2.21
CA GLU A 8 1.23 6.73 -0.81
C GLU A 8 0.11 6.25 0.10
N ALA A 9 0.49 5.61 1.20
CA ALA A 9 -0.41 5.19 2.25
C ALA A 9 0.09 5.72 3.59
N GLU A 10 -0.84 6.24 4.38
CA GLU A 10 -0.58 6.81 5.70
C GLU A 10 -1.63 6.25 6.67
N GLN A 11 -1.18 5.61 7.74
CA GLN A 11 -2.05 5.23 8.85
C GLN A 11 -2.19 6.41 9.81
N THR A 12 -3.42 6.79 10.08
CA THR A 12 -3.77 7.84 11.04
C THR A 12 -3.68 7.31 12.46
N GLU A 13 -3.50 8.20 13.43
CA GLU A 13 -3.42 7.86 14.86
C GLU A 13 -4.65 7.08 15.38
N ASN A 14 -5.82 7.29 14.77
CA ASN A 14 -7.07 6.61 15.13
C ASN A 14 -7.25 5.26 14.41
N GLY A 15 -6.23 4.75 13.73
CA GLY A 15 -6.29 3.49 12.97
C GLY A 15 -6.98 3.59 11.60
N GLY A 16 -7.40 4.79 11.16
CA GLY A 16 -7.84 5.02 9.79
C GLY A 16 -6.68 4.96 8.80
N LEU A 17 -6.96 4.63 7.54
CA LEU A 17 -5.97 4.58 6.46
C LEU A 17 -6.30 5.64 5.41
N THR A 18 -5.33 6.48 5.07
CA THR A 18 -5.44 7.41 3.95
C THR A 18 -4.54 6.95 2.81
N ILE A 19 -5.11 6.77 1.62
CA ILE A 19 -4.38 6.39 0.40
C ILE A 19 -4.50 7.51 -0.61
N ARG A 20 -3.36 7.91 -1.20
CA ARG A 20 -3.29 9.02 -2.16
C ARG A 20 -2.62 8.54 -3.44
N LEU A 21 -3.14 9.00 -4.58
CA LEU A 21 -2.57 8.76 -5.90
C LEU A 21 -2.06 10.08 -6.47
N PHE A 22 -0.83 10.05 -6.99
CA PHE A 22 -0.19 11.20 -7.60
C PHE A 22 0.18 10.89 -9.05
N LYS A 23 0.13 11.91 -9.92
CA LYS A 23 0.69 11.82 -11.27
C LYS A 23 2.18 11.47 -11.19
N ARG A 24 2.68 10.75 -12.20
CA ARG A 24 4.13 10.48 -12.34
C ARG A 24 4.83 11.76 -12.75
N LYS A 25 5.84 12.16 -11.98
CA LYS A 25 6.75 13.25 -12.34
C LYS A 25 8.15 12.69 -12.47
N TYR A 26 8.87 13.08 -13.51
CA TYR A 26 10.27 12.71 -13.70
C TYR A 26 11.11 13.96 -13.54
N LEU A 27 12.15 13.88 -12.70
CA LEU A 27 13.14 14.92 -12.53
C LEU A 27 14.46 14.41 -13.10
N LEU A 28 15.14 15.27 -13.85
CA LEU A 28 16.50 15.02 -14.31
C LEU A 28 17.45 15.60 -13.26
N GLY A 29 18.26 14.73 -12.65
CA GLY A 29 19.33 15.10 -11.74
C GLY A 29 20.53 15.70 -12.48
N ASP A 30 21.40 16.38 -11.73
CA ASP A 30 22.58 17.07 -12.29
C ASP A 30 23.62 16.11 -12.89
N ASP A 31 23.61 14.84 -12.46
CA ASP A 31 24.41 13.73 -12.99
C ASP A 31 23.77 13.03 -14.22
N GLY A 32 22.60 13.51 -14.64
CA GLY A 32 21.84 12.92 -15.75
C GLY A 32 20.91 11.78 -15.34
N GLU A 33 20.77 11.46 -14.04
CA GLU A 33 19.82 10.46 -13.59
C GLU A 33 18.37 10.93 -13.72
N ILE A 34 17.48 10.03 -14.16
CA ILE A 34 16.04 10.30 -14.20
C ILE A 34 15.39 9.65 -12.98
N VAL A 35 14.91 10.48 -12.06
CA VAL A 35 14.26 10.02 -10.83
C VAL A 35 12.75 10.19 -10.95
N LYS A 36 12.02 9.10 -10.73
CA LYS A 36 10.56 9.13 -10.60
C LYS A 36 10.19 9.73 -9.23
N THR A 37 9.38 10.77 -9.26
CA THR A 37 8.91 11.50 -8.08
C THR A 37 7.40 11.68 -8.10
N LYS A 38 6.84 12.13 -6.97
CA LYS A 38 5.42 12.45 -6.84
C LYS A 38 5.11 13.75 -7.58
N GLY A 39 4.17 13.68 -8.53
CA GLY A 39 3.59 14.84 -9.17
C GLY A 39 2.39 15.40 -8.39
N GLU A 40 1.47 16.04 -9.09
CA GLU A 40 0.23 16.54 -8.48
C GLU A 40 -0.69 15.39 -8.05
N PRO A 41 -1.47 15.56 -6.97
CA PRO A 41 -2.51 14.61 -6.60
C PRO A 41 -3.53 14.47 -7.73
N MET A 42 -4.05 13.26 -7.90
CA MET A 42 -5.09 12.96 -8.89
C MET A 42 -6.07 11.92 -8.35
N ASP A 43 -7.29 11.97 -8.86
CA ASP A 43 -8.29 10.95 -8.57
C ASP A 43 -7.93 9.61 -9.21
N VAL A 44 -8.42 8.52 -8.60
CA VAL A 44 -8.33 7.18 -9.19
C VAL A 44 -9.30 7.10 -10.37
N PRO A 45 -8.83 6.84 -11.61
CA PRO A 45 -9.73 6.69 -12.75
C PRO A 45 -10.75 5.56 -12.55
N ALA A 46 -11.99 5.74 -13.03
CA ALA A 46 -13.10 4.81 -12.81
C ALA A 46 -12.83 3.36 -13.25
N ASN A 47 -12.00 3.15 -14.28
CA ASN A 47 -11.63 1.82 -14.79
C ASN A 47 -10.28 1.34 -14.24
N SER A 48 -9.93 1.75 -13.03
CA SER A 48 -8.65 1.39 -12.40
C SER A 48 -8.81 1.11 -10.91
N TRP A 49 -7.75 0.56 -10.33
CA TRP A 49 -7.72 0.13 -8.94
C TRP A 49 -6.34 0.39 -8.34
N ILE A 50 -6.29 0.53 -7.02
CA ILE A 50 -5.08 0.53 -6.21
C ILE A 50 -5.05 -0.79 -5.44
N ASP A 51 -3.98 -1.57 -5.58
CA ASP A 51 -3.75 -2.75 -4.74
C ASP A 51 -3.35 -2.31 -3.34
N VAL A 52 -4.12 -2.70 -2.32
CA VAL A 52 -3.85 -2.36 -0.92
C VAL A 52 -3.67 -3.65 -0.14
N ARG A 53 -2.49 -3.83 0.45
CA ARG A 53 -2.18 -4.99 1.29
C ARG A 53 -2.13 -4.56 2.74
N LEU A 54 -2.99 -5.17 3.55
CA LEU A 54 -3.04 -4.96 4.97
C LEU A 54 -2.57 -6.21 5.68
N ASP A 55 -1.61 -6.04 6.58
CA ASP A 55 -1.24 -7.11 7.49
C ASP A 55 -2.31 -7.24 8.57
N ARG A 56 -2.69 -8.48 8.84
CA ARG A 56 -3.61 -8.76 9.95
C ARG A 56 -2.94 -8.30 11.27
N PRO A 57 -3.70 -7.81 12.26
CA PRO A 57 -3.18 -7.59 13.61
C PRO A 57 -2.83 -8.91 14.32
N THR A 58 -1.81 -8.91 15.18
CA THR A 58 -1.36 -10.08 15.97
C THR A 58 -2.41 -10.56 16.97
N ASP A 59 -3.23 -9.65 17.46
CA ASP A 59 -4.27 -9.87 18.44
C ASP A 59 -5.63 -10.16 17.83
N SER A 60 -5.75 -10.19 16.50
CA SER A 60 -7.04 -10.42 15.85
C SER A 60 -7.62 -11.79 16.22
N VAL A 61 -8.92 -11.84 16.47
CA VAL A 61 -9.66 -13.06 16.87
C VAL A 61 -9.42 -14.21 15.89
N PHE A 62 -9.34 -13.91 14.60
CA PHE A 62 -9.08 -14.89 13.55
C PHE A 62 -7.63 -15.42 13.48
N ARG A 63 -6.64 -14.70 14.03
CA ARG A 63 -5.24 -15.19 14.06
C ARG A 63 -5.07 -16.28 15.11
N ARG A 64 -5.75 -16.15 16.25
CA ARG A 64 -5.59 -17.05 17.40
C ARG A 64 -6.01 -18.48 17.07
N GLU A 65 -7.10 -18.65 16.32
CA GLU A 65 -7.57 -19.97 15.89
C GLU A 65 -6.63 -20.68 14.91
N GLN A 66 -5.93 -19.93 14.03
CA GLN A 66 -5.00 -20.55 13.08
C GLN A 66 -3.75 -21.10 13.77
N TYR A 67 -3.28 -20.47 14.84
CA TYR A 67 -2.15 -20.99 15.63
C TYR A 67 -2.57 -22.16 16.53
N SER A 68 -3.77 -22.13 17.13
CA SER A 68 -4.26 -23.26 17.93
C SER A 68 -4.50 -24.52 17.08
N LEU A 69 -5.04 -24.36 15.87
CA LEU A 69 -5.23 -25.49 14.94
C LEU A 69 -3.91 -26.08 14.41
N GLN A 70 -2.83 -25.29 14.40
CA GLN A 70 -1.49 -25.77 13.99
C GLN A 70 -0.75 -26.46 15.14
N SER A 71 -0.95 -26.02 16.39
CA SER A 71 -0.35 -26.68 17.56
C SER A 71 -0.98 -28.03 17.89
N ASP A 72 -2.25 -28.24 17.52
CA ASP A 72 -2.98 -29.49 17.81
C ASP A 72 -2.71 -30.61 16.78
N GLY A 73 -1.86 -30.35 15.78
CA GLY A 73 -1.45 -31.31 14.73
C GLY A 73 -0.02 -31.83 14.85
N GLU A 74 0.71 -31.42 15.88
CA GLU A 74 2.05 -31.91 16.21
C GLU A 74 1.98 -32.75 17.52
N ASP A 75 1.37 -33.93 17.45
CA ASP A 75 1.51 -35.02 18.44
C ASP A 75 1.58 -36.38 17.71
#